data_AF-A0A3M1IF02-F1
#
_entry.id   AF-A0A3M1IF02-F1
#
_cell.length_a   1.000
_cell.length_b   1.000
_cell.length_c   1.000
_cell.angle_alpha   90.00
_cell.angle_beta   90.00
_cell.angle_gamma   90.00
#
_symmetry.space_group_name_H-M   'P 1'
#
loop_
_entity.id
_entity.type
_entity.pdbx_description
1 polymer ?
#
loop_
_entity_poly.entity_id
_entity_poly.type
_entity_poly.pdbx_seq_one_letter_code
_entity_poly.pdbx_strand_id
1 'polypeptide(L)'
;DENGIWLIEQILQKCKKAKIIVYTAFEAPELILRAIQAGAHGYLLKDTKKELLLHQIESVMLGAAAFTPRVADYILHSWMNLKSHKQLKRKNSFHPLTEREKEILLELANGLTIADISDIIGIQESTVKTHIRKIYEKLQVNNKTAAIQRGIDLGVIE
;
A
#
# COMPACT_ATOMS: atom_id res chain seq x y z
N ASP A 1 -4.95 2.49 18.78
CA ASP A 1 -5.53 1.13 18.64
C ASP A 1 -6.65 1.17 17.60
N GLU A 2 -6.95 0.05 16.96
CA GLU A 2 -7.97 -0.03 15.90
C GLU A 2 -9.37 0.42 16.36
N ASN A 3 -9.68 0.27 17.65
CA ASN A 3 -10.90 0.79 18.26
C ASN A 3 -11.04 2.33 18.11
N GLY A 4 -9.93 3.06 18.11
CA GLY A 4 -9.95 4.52 17.96
C GLY A 4 -10.36 4.95 16.56
N ILE A 5 -9.91 4.24 15.53
CA ILE A 5 -10.25 4.55 14.13
C ILE A 5 -11.73 4.26 13.88
N TRP A 6 -12.20 3.09 14.31
CA TRP A 6 -13.62 2.74 14.26
C TRP A 6 -14.49 3.81 14.95
N LEU A 7 -14.06 4.32 16.11
CA LEU A 7 -14.80 5.34 16.85
C LEU A 7 -14.94 6.65 16.06
N ILE A 8 -13.92 7.05 15.29
CA ILE A 8 -14.00 8.25 14.42
C ILE A 8 -15.18 8.11 13.46
N GLU A 9 -15.28 6.97 12.77
CA GLU A 9 -16.34 6.70 11.81
C GLU A 9 -17.72 6.72 12.49
N GLN A 10 -17.84 6.09 13.65
CA GLN A 10 -19.10 6.07 14.42
C GLN A 10 -19.52 7.48 14.89
N ILE A 11 -18.57 8.31 15.32
CA ILE A 11 -18.84 9.69 15.71
C ILE A 11 -19.35 10.48 14.49
N LEU A 12 -18.70 10.36 13.34
CA LEU A 12 -19.08 11.11 12.14
C LEU A 12 -20.41 10.63 11.54
N GLN A 13 -20.78 9.36 11.73
CA GLN A 13 -22.12 8.87 11.38
C GLN A 13 -23.21 9.56 12.19
N LYS A 14 -22.98 9.84 13.48
CA LYS A 14 -23.95 10.52 14.36
C LYS A 14 -23.87 12.05 14.28
N CYS A 15 -22.68 12.59 14.08
CA CYS A 15 -22.41 14.04 14.03
C CYS A 15 -21.37 14.35 12.95
N LYS A 16 -21.84 14.60 11.73
CA LYS A 16 -20.97 14.92 10.58
C LYS A 16 -20.11 16.18 10.76
N LYS A 17 -20.49 17.07 11.68
CA LYS A 17 -19.76 18.31 11.97
C LYS A 17 -18.72 18.15 13.10
N ALA A 18 -18.63 16.98 13.73
CA ALA A 18 -17.69 16.76 14.82
C ALA A 18 -16.25 16.97 14.33
N LYS A 19 -15.48 17.70 15.13
CA LYS A 19 -14.05 17.89 14.95
C LYS A 19 -13.32 16.87 15.78
N ILE A 20 -12.45 16.09 15.14
CA ILE A 20 -11.82 14.92 15.76
C ILE A 20 -10.32 15.04 15.65
N ILE A 21 -9.65 15.00 16.81
CA ILE A 21 -8.19 14.95 16.91
C ILE A 21 -7.83 13.63 17.59
N VAL A 22 -6.93 12.86 16.97
CA VAL A 22 -6.33 11.69 17.61
C VAL A 22 -5.20 12.16 18.51
N TYR A 23 -5.23 11.82 19.79
CA TYR A 23 -4.18 12.17 20.75
C TYR A 23 -3.57 10.92 21.39
N THR A 24 -2.35 10.58 21.00
CA THR A 24 -1.78 9.25 21.23
C THR A 24 -0.28 9.28 21.47
N ALA A 25 0.26 8.28 22.17
CA ALA A 25 1.71 8.09 22.28
C ALA A 25 2.31 7.36 21.06
N PHE A 26 1.46 6.80 20.20
CA PHE A 26 1.89 5.96 19.08
C PHE A 26 2.13 6.76 17.81
N GLU A 27 3.34 6.63 17.29
CA GLU A 27 3.75 7.14 15.98
C GLU A 27 3.80 5.98 14.98
N ALA A 28 2.61 5.49 14.59
CA ALA A 28 2.47 4.39 13.65
C ALA A 28 1.98 4.91 12.29
N PRO A 29 2.85 4.91 11.26
CA PRO A 29 2.56 5.31 9.88
C PRO A 29 1.15 4.95 9.37
N GLU A 30 0.80 3.68 9.45
CA GLU A 30 -0.47 3.14 8.94
C GLU A 30 -1.67 3.64 9.72
N LEU A 31 -1.53 3.85 11.04
CA LEU A 31 -2.60 4.35 11.89
C LEU A 31 -2.88 5.84 11.64
N ILE A 32 -1.83 6.64 11.34
CA ILE A 32 -1.97 8.05 10.98
C ILE A 32 -2.83 8.18 9.72
N LEU A 33 -2.49 7.43 8.66
CA LEU A 33 -3.23 7.48 7.40
C LEU A 33 -4.67 6.97 7.57
N ARG A 34 -4.86 5.83 8.26
CA ARG A 34 -6.20 5.28 8.50
C ARG A 34 -7.07 6.24 9.32
N ALA A 35 -6.51 6.93 10.32
CA ALA A 35 -7.24 7.92 11.09
C ALA A 35 -7.68 9.12 10.23
N ILE A 36 -6.79 9.63 9.37
CA ILE A 36 -7.13 10.72 8.43
C ILE A 36 -8.20 10.27 7.45
N GLN A 37 -8.08 9.06 6.89
CA GLN A 37 -9.07 8.47 5.98
C GLN A 37 -10.43 8.28 6.64
N ALA A 38 -10.45 7.92 7.93
CA ALA A 38 -11.67 7.83 8.73
C ALA A 38 -12.31 9.19 9.05
N GLY A 39 -11.60 10.31 8.81
CA GLY A 39 -12.11 11.68 8.99
C GLY A 39 -11.52 12.45 10.18
N ALA A 40 -10.37 12.02 10.72
CA ALA A 40 -9.65 12.83 11.69
C ALA A 40 -9.19 14.16 11.07
N HIS A 41 -9.39 15.24 11.82
CA HIS A 41 -8.92 16.59 11.49
C HIS A 41 -7.52 16.87 12.03
N GLY A 42 -7.02 15.99 12.89
CA GLY A 42 -5.68 16.09 13.44
C GLY A 42 -5.19 14.80 14.08
N TYR A 43 -3.87 14.71 14.22
CA TYR A 43 -3.18 13.63 14.90
C TYR A 43 -1.99 14.21 15.65
N LEU A 44 -2.10 14.19 16.98
CA LEU A 44 -1.15 14.79 17.91
C LEU A 44 -0.52 13.72 18.79
N LEU A 45 0.78 13.85 19.02
CA LEU A 45 1.52 12.96 19.90
C LEU A 45 1.41 13.42 21.36
N LYS A 46 1.39 12.47 22.31
CA LYS A 46 1.24 12.74 23.75
C LYS A 46 2.41 13.48 24.40
N ASP A 47 3.49 13.70 23.66
CA ASP A 47 4.61 14.57 24.02
C ASP A 47 4.37 16.05 23.68
N THR A 48 3.25 16.37 23.00
CA THR A 48 2.84 17.74 22.69
C THR A 48 2.62 18.53 23.97
N LYS A 49 3.29 19.69 24.09
CA LYS A 49 3.11 20.63 25.22
C LYS A 49 1.64 21.04 25.34
N LYS A 50 1.17 21.23 26.58
CA LYS A 50 -0.25 21.49 26.87
C LYS A 50 -0.77 22.77 26.21
N GLU A 51 0.04 23.82 26.19
CA GLU A 51 -0.29 25.10 25.56
C GLU A 51 -0.49 24.94 24.06
N LEU A 52 0.38 24.12 23.43
CA LEU A 52 0.29 23.81 22.02
C LEU A 52 -0.95 22.95 21.71
N LEU A 53 -1.30 21.99 22.58
CA LEU A 53 -2.53 21.20 22.43
C LEU A 53 -3.79 22.08 22.40
N LEU A 54 -3.90 23.05 23.30
CA LEU A 54 -5.03 23.98 23.34
C LEU A 54 -5.12 24.80 22.04
N HIS A 55 -4.01 25.38 21.61
CA HIS A 55 -3.93 26.12 20.35
C HIS A 55 -4.35 25.26 19.14
N GLN A 56 -3.96 23.98 19.11
CA GLN A 56 -4.32 23.05 18.04
C GLN A 56 -5.81 22.75 18.02
N ILE A 57 -6.46 22.62 19.19
CA ILE A 57 -7.91 22.44 19.29
C ILE A 57 -8.63 23.67 18.72
N GLU A 58 -8.23 24.87 19.12
CA GLU A 58 -8.80 26.13 18.61
C GLU A 58 -8.64 26.24 17.09
N SER A 59 -7.45 25.91 16.58
CA SER A 59 -7.17 25.90 15.14
C SER A 59 -8.09 24.96 14.37
N VAL A 60 -8.33 23.75 14.88
CA VAL A 60 -9.24 22.78 14.25
C VAL A 60 -10.68 23.24 14.27
N MET A 61 -11.10 23.95 15.32
CA MET A 61 -12.43 24.56 15.39
C MET A 61 -12.63 25.65 14.32
N LEU A 62 -11.55 26.34 13.94
CA LEU A 62 -11.52 27.31 12.83
C LEU A 62 -11.37 26.66 11.44
N GLY A 63 -11.28 25.33 11.37
CA GLY A 63 -11.19 24.58 10.12
C GLY A 63 -9.77 24.26 9.66
N ALA A 64 -8.74 24.59 10.45
CA ALA A 64 -7.39 24.12 10.20
C ALA A 64 -7.22 22.63 10.52
N ALA A 65 -6.09 22.05 10.11
CA ALA A 65 -5.69 20.71 10.52
C ALA A 65 -4.63 20.78 11.62
N ALA A 66 -4.62 19.79 12.52
CA ALA A 66 -3.69 19.75 13.65
C ALA A 66 -2.75 18.54 13.59
N PHE A 67 -1.48 18.76 13.27
CA PHE A 67 -0.47 17.71 13.24
C PHE A 67 0.78 18.15 13.98
N THR A 68 1.42 17.23 14.71
CA THR A 68 2.78 17.49 15.17
C THR A 68 3.73 17.52 13.98
N PRO A 69 4.88 18.22 14.07
CA PRO A 69 5.83 18.32 12.96
C PRO A 69 6.23 16.96 12.37
N ARG A 70 6.45 15.95 13.23
CA ARG A 70 6.78 14.59 12.81
C ARG A 70 5.68 13.90 12.01
N VAL A 71 4.43 14.03 12.46
CA VAL A 71 3.26 13.47 11.77
C VAL A 71 3.06 14.17 10.42
N ALA A 72 3.24 15.48 10.37
CA ALA A 72 3.15 16.26 9.12
C ALA A 72 4.22 15.83 8.11
N ASP A 73 5.47 15.69 8.57
CA ASP A 73 6.60 15.21 7.75
C ASP A 73 6.31 13.82 7.17
N TYR A 74 5.81 12.91 8.01
CA TYR A 74 5.40 11.57 7.58
C TYR A 74 4.30 11.61 6.49
N ILE A 75 3.25 12.43 6.67
CA ILE A 75 2.17 12.55 5.68
C ILE A 75 2.73 13.03 4.34
N LEU A 76 3.62 14.04 4.36
CA LEU A 76 4.25 14.57 3.15
C LEU A 76 5.11 13.50 2.45
N HIS A 77 5.95 12.78 3.19
CA HIS A 77 6.77 11.69 2.66
C HIS A 77 5.93 10.55 2.10
N SER A 78 4.88 10.14 2.80
CA SER A 78 3.94 9.11 2.34
C SER A 78 3.26 9.55 1.04
N TRP A 79 2.82 10.80 0.94
CA TRP A 79 2.20 11.32 -0.27
C TRP A 79 3.18 11.41 -1.45
N MET A 80 4.42 11.82 -1.22
CA MET A 80 5.47 11.84 -2.24
C MET A 80 5.79 10.43 -2.74
N ASN A 81 5.94 9.46 -1.83
CA ASN A 81 6.15 8.05 -2.18
C ASN A 81 4.95 7.44 -2.91
N LEU A 82 3.73 7.82 -2.54
CA LEU A 82 2.52 7.45 -3.25
C LEU A 82 2.45 8.08 -4.64
N LYS A 83 3.05 9.24 -4.92
CA LYS A 83 3.16 9.78 -6.29
C LYS A 83 4.17 9.01 -7.13
N SER A 84 5.33 8.67 -6.56
CA SER A 84 6.33 7.81 -7.20
C SER A 84 5.74 6.41 -7.48
N HIS A 85 4.96 5.87 -6.53
CA HIS A 85 4.22 4.63 -6.72
C HIS A 85 2.92 4.79 -7.53
N LYS A 86 2.29 5.97 -7.65
CA LYS A 86 1.11 6.19 -8.53
C LYS A 86 1.54 6.27 -10.00
N GLN A 87 2.76 6.70 -10.28
CA GLN A 87 3.33 6.56 -11.63
C GLN A 87 3.52 5.07 -11.98
N LEU A 88 3.75 4.21 -10.98
CA LEU A 88 3.82 2.75 -11.14
C LEU A 88 2.44 2.05 -11.03
N LYS A 89 1.50 2.55 -10.21
CA LYS A 89 0.17 1.98 -9.88
C LYS A 89 -0.98 2.54 -10.72
N ARG A 90 -0.81 3.63 -11.49
CA ARG A 90 -1.78 4.04 -12.53
C ARG A 90 -1.83 3.08 -13.72
N LYS A 91 -0.96 2.06 -13.74
CA LYS A 91 -1.10 0.86 -14.57
C LYS A 91 -1.90 -0.24 -13.86
N ASN A 92 -3.04 0.12 -13.26
CA ASN A 92 -4.16 -0.81 -13.06
C ASN A 92 -4.92 -1.05 -14.38
N SER A 93 -4.18 -1.09 -15.49
CA SER A 93 -4.55 -1.93 -16.62
C SER A 93 -4.07 -3.32 -16.22
N PHE A 94 -4.92 -4.32 -16.30
CA PHE A 94 -4.48 -5.71 -16.37
C PHE A 94 -3.31 -5.72 -17.38
N HIS A 95 -2.07 -5.80 -16.91
CA HIS A 95 -0.94 -5.87 -17.82
C HIS A 95 -0.83 -7.34 -18.15
N PRO A 96 -1.28 -7.75 -19.35
CA PRO A 96 -1.10 -9.13 -19.75
C PRO A 96 0.39 -9.46 -19.62
N LEU A 97 0.67 -10.70 -19.25
CA LEU A 97 2.03 -11.22 -19.31
C LEU A 97 2.57 -10.96 -20.73
N THR A 98 3.80 -10.47 -20.81
CA THR A 98 4.48 -10.38 -22.11
C THR A 98 4.68 -11.79 -22.66
N GLU A 99 4.87 -11.96 -23.97
CA GLU A 99 5.12 -13.28 -24.56
C GLU A 99 6.26 -14.02 -23.84
N ARG A 100 7.32 -13.29 -23.48
CA ARG A 100 8.43 -13.83 -22.69
C ARG A 100 8.02 -14.31 -21.30
N GLU A 101 7.14 -13.59 -20.63
CA GLU A 101 6.65 -13.99 -19.31
C GLU A 101 5.68 -15.18 -19.41
N LYS A 102 4.92 -15.29 -20.51
CA LYS A 102 4.08 -16.47 -20.79
C LYS A 102 4.93 -17.71 -21.04
N GLU A 103 5.98 -17.60 -21.87
CA GLU A 103 6.95 -18.67 -22.11
C GLU A 103 7.54 -19.18 -20.78
N ILE A 104 8.03 -18.27 -19.94
CA ILE A 104 8.60 -18.63 -18.63
C ILE A 104 7.56 -19.27 -17.71
N LEU A 105 6.32 -18.78 -17.70
CA LEU A 105 5.24 -19.36 -16.89
C LEU A 105 4.85 -20.76 -17.38
N LEU A 106 4.83 -20.99 -18.69
CA LEU A 106 4.57 -22.28 -19.30
C LEU A 106 5.65 -23.30 -18.93
N GLU A 107 6.94 -22.92 -19.04
CA GLU A 107 8.03 -23.82 -18.66
C GLU A 107 8.04 -24.13 -17.15
N LEU A 108 7.65 -23.16 -16.32
CA LEU A 108 7.42 -23.42 -14.90
C LEU A 108 6.30 -24.43 -14.67
N ALA A 109 5.22 -24.37 -15.46
CA ALA A 109 4.10 -25.31 -15.42
C ALA A 109 4.52 -26.72 -15.87
N ASN A 110 5.41 -26.81 -16.88
CA ASN A 110 6.06 -28.05 -17.33
C ASN A 110 7.02 -28.66 -16.30
N GLY A 111 7.25 -27.99 -15.17
CA GLY A 111 8.08 -28.50 -14.08
C GLY A 111 9.56 -28.18 -14.21
N LEU A 112 9.97 -27.38 -15.21
CA LEU A 112 11.37 -27.02 -15.40
C LEU A 112 11.92 -26.15 -14.28
N THR A 113 13.22 -26.30 -14.04
CA THR A 113 13.95 -25.50 -13.05
C THR A 113 14.37 -24.16 -13.64
N ILE A 114 14.80 -23.23 -12.78
CA ILE A 114 15.30 -21.92 -13.23
C ILE A 114 16.53 -22.07 -14.13
N ALA A 115 17.36 -23.09 -13.90
CA ALA A 115 18.54 -23.39 -14.73
C ALA A 115 18.11 -23.89 -16.11
N ASP A 116 17.18 -24.84 -16.18
CA ASP A 116 16.67 -25.35 -17.47
C ASP A 116 16.03 -24.22 -18.31
N ILE A 117 15.26 -23.34 -17.66
CA ILE A 117 14.64 -22.16 -18.30
C ILE A 117 15.70 -21.15 -18.74
N SER A 118 16.76 -20.96 -17.93
CA SER A 118 17.89 -20.10 -18.30
C SER A 118 18.55 -20.58 -19.60
N ASP A 119 18.76 -21.89 -19.71
CA ASP A 119 19.42 -22.53 -20.86
C ASP A 119 18.54 -22.55 -22.11
N ILE A 120 17.28 -22.97 -21.97
CA ILE A 120 16.33 -23.05 -23.09
C ILE A 120 16.11 -21.68 -23.71
N ILE A 121 15.99 -20.66 -22.87
CA ILE A 121 15.65 -19.33 -23.35
C ILE A 121 16.84 -18.36 -23.49
N GLY A 122 18.05 -18.81 -23.16
CA GLY A 122 19.29 -18.10 -23.45
C GLY A 122 19.50 -16.81 -22.63
N ILE A 123 19.07 -16.79 -21.38
CA ILE A 123 19.21 -15.65 -20.46
C ILE A 123 19.74 -16.11 -19.11
N GLN A 124 20.39 -15.24 -18.34
CA GLN A 124 20.92 -15.63 -17.02
C GLN A 124 19.81 -16.03 -16.04
N GLU A 125 20.10 -17.00 -15.15
CA GLU A 125 19.18 -17.39 -14.07
C GLU A 125 18.69 -16.22 -13.21
N SER A 126 19.53 -15.21 -12.97
CA SER A 126 19.16 -13.99 -12.24
C SER A 126 18.07 -13.20 -12.98
N THR A 127 18.14 -13.17 -14.31
CA THR A 127 17.13 -12.59 -15.19
C THR A 127 15.85 -13.42 -15.17
N VAL A 128 15.94 -14.76 -15.20
CA VAL A 128 14.78 -15.65 -15.04
C VAL A 128 14.07 -15.39 -13.71
N LYS A 129 14.81 -15.33 -12.58
CA LYS A 129 14.26 -14.99 -11.25
C LYS A 129 13.56 -13.63 -11.25
N THR A 130 14.12 -12.66 -11.96
CA THR A 130 13.52 -11.33 -12.10
C THR A 130 12.20 -11.39 -12.88
N HIS A 131 12.13 -12.19 -13.94
CA HIS A 131 10.88 -12.42 -14.68
C HIS A 131 9.83 -13.13 -13.82
N ILE A 132 10.21 -14.17 -13.07
CA ILE A 132 9.31 -14.87 -12.14
C ILE A 132 8.70 -13.91 -11.11
N ARG A 133 9.52 -13.03 -10.53
CA ARG A 133 9.03 -12.00 -9.62
C ARG A 133 8.00 -11.09 -10.30
N LYS A 134 8.27 -10.61 -11.52
CA LYS A 134 7.34 -9.77 -12.27
C LYS A 134 6.05 -10.49 -12.64
N ILE A 135 6.13 -11.79 -12.97
CA ILE A 135 4.96 -12.64 -13.21
C ILE A 135 4.09 -12.70 -11.96
N TYR A 136 4.68 -12.94 -10.78
CA TYR A 136 3.96 -12.99 -9.51
C TYR A 136 3.31 -11.65 -9.18
N GLU A 137 4.01 -10.54 -9.40
CA GLU A 137 3.48 -9.19 -9.22
C GLU A 137 2.29 -8.92 -10.18
N LYS A 138 2.40 -9.32 -11.46
CA LYS A 138 1.33 -9.16 -12.46
C LYS A 138 0.11 -10.04 -12.22
N LEU A 139 0.33 -11.28 -11.79
CA LEU A 139 -0.73 -12.24 -11.47
C LEU A 139 -1.32 -12.06 -10.07
N GLN A 140 -0.71 -11.21 -9.24
CA GLN A 140 -1.07 -10.94 -7.84
C GLN A 140 -1.05 -12.20 -6.96
N VAL A 141 0.03 -12.97 -7.07
CA VAL A 141 0.25 -14.23 -6.35
C VAL A 141 1.62 -14.23 -5.69
N ASN A 142 1.85 -15.16 -4.76
CA ASN A 142 3.08 -15.19 -3.96
C ASN A 142 3.92 -16.46 -4.12
N ASN A 143 3.45 -17.44 -4.90
CA ASN A 143 4.16 -18.71 -5.09
C ASN A 143 3.91 -19.34 -6.47
N LYS A 144 4.75 -20.31 -6.82
CA LYS A 144 4.75 -21.02 -8.12
C LYS A 144 3.39 -21.63 -8.42
N THR A 145 2.84 -22.39 -7.48
CA THR A 145 1.56 -23.10 -7.65
C THR A 145 0.41 -22.14 -7.93
N ALA A 146 0.32 -21.05 -7.16
CA ALA A 146 -0.70 -20.02 -7.36
C ALA A 146 -0.52 -19.29 -8.70
N ALA A 147 0.72 -19.06 -9.14
CA ALA A 147 0.99 -18.46 -10.45
C ALA A 147 0.54 -19.34 -11.61
N ILE A 148 0.80 -20.65 -11.54
CA ILE A 148 0.36 -21.62 -12.55
C ILE A 148 -1.17 -21.66 -12.59
N GLN A 149 -1.83 -21.85 -11.43
CA GLN A 149 -3.29 -21.89 -11.37
C GLN A 149 -3.92 -20.61 -11.93
N ARG A 150 -3.38 -19.45 -11.55
CA ARG A 150 -3.86 -18.15 -12.05
C ARG A 150 -3.63 -17.99 -13.55
N GLY A 151 -2.52 -18.52 -14.08
CA GLY A 151 -2.23 -18.53 -15.51
C GLY A 151 -3.26 -19.33 -16.32
N ILE A 152 -3.67 -20.49 -15.79
CA ILE A 152 -4.73 -21.35 -16.36
C ILE A 152 -6.09 -20.64 -16.29
N ASP A 153 -6.45 -20.11 -15.12
CA ASP A 153 -7.74 -19.40 -14.92
C ASP A 153 -7.93 -18.23 -15.89
N LEU A 154 -6.82 -17.61 -16.30
CA LEU A 154 -6.78 -16.47 -17.22
C LEU A 154 -6.62 -16.89 -18.69
N GLY A 155 -6.47 -18.18 -18.99
CA GLY A 155 -6.26 -18.70 -20.34
C GLY A 155 -4.95 -18.26 -21.00
N VAL A 156 -3.93 -17.97 -20.18
CA VAL A 156 -2.63 -17.46 -20.65
C VAL A 156 -1.64 -18.60 -20.90
N ILE A 157 -1.85 -19.73 -20.22
CA ILE A 157 -1.17 -21.01 -20.40
C ILE A 157 -2.21 -22.13 -20.31
N GLU A 158 -1.94 -23.27 -20.93
CA GLU A 158 -2.82 -24.46 -20.98
C GLU A 158 -2.32 -25.58 -20.06
#